data_AF-X1FXI9-F1
#
_entry.id   AF-X1FXI9-F1
#
_cell.length_a   1.000
_cell.length_b   1.000
_cell.length_c   1.000
_cell.angle_alpha   90.00
_cell.angle_beta   90.00
_cell.angle_gamma   90.00
#
_symmetry.space_group_name_H-M   'P 1'
#
loop_
_entity.id
_entity.type
_entity.pdbx_description
1 polymer ?
#
loop_
_entity_poly.entity_id
_entity_poly.type
_entity_poly.pdbx_seq_one_letter_code
_entity_poly.pdbx_strand_id
1 'polypeptide(L)'
;MKRRQGLVAFFFLLPGIGLLVIFLLVPSIAVFYFSFTKYSVIEAPEWIGFLNFKELLLEDSIFKIATFNTAYFTLGTVPLTIAIGLILAVIVNAKIKFRTFFRVA
;
A
#
# COMPACT_ATOMS: atom_id res chain seq x y z
N MET A 1 26.62 -24.82 14.32
CA MET A 1 26.79 -23.83 13.23
C MET A 1 25.49 -23.18 12.74
N LYS A 2 24.39 -23.90 12.50
CA LYS A 2 23.11 -23.34 11.98
C LYS A 2 22.52 -22.16 12.79
N ARG A 3 22.57 -22.19 14.13
CA ARG A 3 22.09 -21.09 15.00
C ARG A 3 22.90 -19.79 14.87
N ARG A 4 24.21 -19.91 14.63
CA ARG A 4 25.12 -18.76 14.53
C ARG A 4 24.93 -18.01 13.21
N GLN A 5 24.64 -18.74 12.13
CA GLN A 5 24.29 -18.16 10.82
C GLN A 5 22.93 -17.42 10.85
N GLY A 6 21.93 -17.97 11.55
CA GLY A 6 20.63 -17.30 11.71
C GLY A 6 20.72 -15.98 12.47
N LEU A 7 21.54 -15.92 13.53
CA LEU A 7 21.80 -14.68 14.27
C LEU A 7 22.48 -13.62 13.39
N VAL A 8 23.53 -14.00 12.64
CA VAL A 8 24.24 -13.06 11.75
C VAL A 8 23.32 -12.55 10.63
N ALA A 9 22.50 -13.42 10.03
CA ALA A 9 21.50 -13.01 9.05
C ALA A 9 20.47 -12.04 9.64
N PHE A 10 20.01 -12.28 10.87
CA PHE A 10 19.09 -11.37 11.56
C PHE A 10 19.70 -9.98 11.79
N PHE A 11 20.96 -9.90 12.24
CA PHE A 11 21.66 -8.62 12.40
C PHE A 11 21.83 -7.87 11.08
N PHE A 12 22.01 -8.57 9.96
CA PHE A 12 22.08 -7.95 8.64
C PHE A 12 20.72 -7.41 8.16
N LEU A 13 19.62 -8.05 8.57
CA LEU A 13 18.26 -7.61 8.27
C LEU A 13 17.78 -6.46 9.17
N LEU A 14 18.29 -6.37 10.40
CA LEU A 14 17.90 -5.34 11.37
C LEU A 14 17.87 -3.91 10.83
N PRO A 15 18.88 -3.40 10.10
CA PRO A 15 18.81 -2.03 9.56
C PRO A 15 17.67 -1.86 8.54
N GLY A 16 17.43 -2.85 7.67
CA GLY A 16 16.33 -2.80 6.70
C GLY A 16 14.96 -2.87 7.38
N ILE A 17 14.81 -3.76 8.36
CA ILE A 17 13.59 -3.85 9.18
C ILE A 17 13.40 -2.57 9.99
N GLY A 18 14.48 -2.00 10.55
CA GLY A 18 14.44 -0.74 11.28
C GLY A 18 13.89 0.41 10.43
N LEU A 19 14.38 0.54 9.19
CA LEU A 19 13.84 1.52 8.24
C LEU A 19 12.36 1.28 7.95
N LEU A 20 11.97 0.03 7.68
CA LEU A 20 10.56 -0.31 7.45
C LEU A 20 9.70 0.05 8.66
N VAL A 21 10.12 -0.30 9.88
CA VAL A 21 9.37 0.01 11.10
C VAL A 21 9.22 1.52 11.27
N ILE A 22 10.32 2.27 11.15
CA ILE A 22 10.32 3.72 11.41
C ILE A 22 9.49 4.48 10.37
N PHE A 23 9.62 4.13 9.09
CA PHE A 23 9.00 4.92 8.01
C PHE A 23 7.65 4.38 7.56
N LEU A 24 7.35 3.12 7.80
CA LEU A 24 6.06 2.52 7.43
C LEU A 24 5.18 2.30 8.66
N LEU A 25 5.65 1.52 9.65
CA LEU A 25 4.79 1.07 10.73
C LEU A 25 4.47 2.17 11.74
N VAL A 26 5.47 2.94 12.18
CA VAL A 26 5.28 4.03 13.14
C VAL A 26 4.23 5.05 12.65
N PRO A 27 4.36 5.67 11.46
CA PRO A 27 3.34 6.59 10.98
C PRO A 27 2.00 5.91 10.72
N SER A 28 1.98 4.65 10.26
CA SER A 28 0.72 3.91 10.04
C SER A 28 -0.05 3.70 11.35
N ILE A 29 0.64 3.31 12.42
CA ILE A 29 0.05 3.17 13.76
C ILE A 29 -0.39 4.53 14.30
N ALA A 30 0.40 5.58 14.08
CA ALA A 30 0.04 6.94 14.51
C ALA A 30 -1.24 7.43 13.81
N VAL A 31 -1.35 7.28 12.49
CA VAL A 31 -2.57 7.62 11.74
C VAL A 31 -3.77 6.78 12.19
N PHE A 32 -3.54 5.48 12.46
CA PHE A 32 -4.58 4.62 13.01
C PHE A 32 -5.06 5.13 14.37
N TYR A 33 -4.16 5.47 15.30
CA TYR A 33 -4.52 6.07 16.58
C TYR A 33 -5.28 7.39 16.39
N PHE A 34 -4.77 8.28 15.52
CA PHE A 34 -5.40 9.57 15.28
C PHE A 34 -6.78 9.47 14.65
N SER A 35 -7.08 8.39 13.93
CA SER A 35 -8.43 8.16 13.39
C SER A 35 -9.52 8.05 14.47
N PHE A 36 -9.15 7.73 15.71
CA PHE A 36 -10.06 7.70 16.87
C PHE A 36 -10.06 9.00 17.69
N THR A 37 -9.29 9.98 17.25
CA THR A 37 -9.15 11.27 17.93
C THR A 37 -9.66 12.40 17.05
N LYS A 38 -10.16 13.46 17.67
CA LYS A 38 -10.32 14.75 17.02
C LYS A 38 -8.95 15.41 17.03
N TYR A 39 -8.22 15.21 15.93
CA TYR A 39 -6.87 15.72 15.75
C TYR A 39 -6.88 16.95 14.84
N SER A 40 -6.26 18.03 15.30
CA SER A 40 -5.86 19.15 14.44
C SER A 40 -4.36 19.37 14.59
N VAL A 41 -3.72 20.01 13.61
CA VAL A 41 -2.27 20.31 13.70
C VAL A 41 -1.97 21.35 14.79
N ILE A 42 -2.99 22.09 15.23
CA ILE A 42 -2.87 23.23 16.15
C ILE A 42 -3.22 22.82 17.58
N GLU A 43 -4.18 21.91 17.75
CA GLU A 43 -4.74 21.52 19.05
C GLU A 43 -4.26 20.12 19.47
N ALA A 44 -4.24 19.86 20.78
CA ALA A 44 -3.92 18.53 21.28
C ALA A 44 -5.00 17.51 20.87
N PRO A 45 -4.63 16.25 20.53
CA PRO A 45 -5.58 15.22 20.14
C PRO A 45 -6.57 14.92 21.27
N GLU A 46 -7.87 15.04 20.98
CA GLU A 46 -8.94 14.66 21.89
C GLU A 46 -9.48 13.28 21.51
N TRP A 47 -9.55 12.33 22.45
CA TRP A 47 -10.09 11.00 22.16
C TRP A 47 -11.61 11.02 22.03
N ILE A 48 -12.11 10.74 20.81
CA ILE A 48 -13.55 10.76 20.50
C ILE A 48 -14.09 9.37 20.09
N GLY A 49 -13.25 8.34 20.17
CA GLY A 49 -13.61 6.97 19.83
C GLY A 49 -14.01 6.83 18.36
N PHE A 50 -15.21 6.30 18.11
CA PHE A 50 -15.68 5.97 16.74
C PHE A 50 -16.46 7.09 16.04
N LEU A 51 -16.53 8.29 16.62
CA LEU A 51 -17.35 9.38 16.08
C LEU A 51 -16.92 9.77 14.65
N ASN A 52 -15.62 9.88 14.38
CA ASN A 52 -15.10 10.13 13.02
C ASN A 52 -15.62 9.12 12.00
N PHE A 53 -15.64 7.83 12.35
CA PHE A 53 -16.11 6.77 11.45
C PHE A 53 -17.61 6.85 11.21
N LYS A 54 -18.39 7.18 12.26
CA LYS A 54 -19.84 7.33 12.14
C LYS A 54 -20.19 8.49 11.20
N GLU A 55 -19.55 9.65 11.40
CA GLU A 55 -19.73 10.84 10.56
C GLU A 55 -19.34 10.54 9.10
N LEU A 56 -18.15 9.97 8.88
CA LEU A 56 -17.64 9.64 7.55
C LEU A 56 -18.54 8.64 6.79
N LEU A 57 -19.05 7.60 7.47
CA LEU A 57 -19.84 6.55 6.82
C LEU A 57 -21.32 6.91 6.66
N LEU A 58 -21.89 7.68 7.58
CA LEU A 58 -23.33 7.96 7.58
C LEU A 58 -23.65 9.32 6.98
N GLU A 59 -22.87 10.34 7.31
CA GLU A 59 -23.22 11.74 7.07
C GLU A 59 -22.46 12.33 5.88
N ASP A 60 -21.23 11.89 5.62
CA ASP A 60 -20.41 12.39 4.51
C ASP A 60 -20.83 11.78 3.15
N SER A 61 -21.50 12.59 2.33
CA SER A 61 -21.89 12.23 0.97
C SER A 61 -20.72 12.25 -0.02
N ILE A 62 -19.72 13.11 0.21
CA ILE A 62 -18.54 13.24 -0.64
C ILE A 62 -17.68 11.98 -0.49
N PHE A 63 -17.50 11.50 0.74
CA PHE A 63 -16.76 10.25 1.00
C PHE A 63 -17.36 9.05 0.24
N LYS A 64 -18.69 8.93 0.24
CA LYS A 64 -19.39 7.84 -0.47
C LYS A 64 -19.19 7.93 -1.98
N ILE A 65 -19.33 9.13 -2.55
CA ILE A 65 -19.12 9.36 -3.99
C ILE A 65 -17.65 9.09 -4.36
N ALA A 66 -16.70 9.59 -3.58
CA ALA A 66 -15.28 9.37 -3.82
C ALA A 66 -14.92 7.89 -3.75
N THR A 67 -15.39 7.18 -2.72
CA THR A 67 -15.17 5.73 -2.55
C THR A 67 -15.76 4.94 -3.72
N PHE A 68 -16.97 5.27 -4.15
CA PHE A 68 -17.60 4.63 -5.30
C PHE A 68 -16.82 4.89 -6.60
N ASN A 69 -16.40 6.14 -6.84
CA ASN A 69 -15.60 6.50 -8.00
C ASN A 69 -14.25 5.77 -8.03
N THR A 70 -13.56 5.69 -6.88
CA THR A 70 -12.31 4.93 -6.76
C THR A 70 -12.54 3.44 -6.99
N ALA A 71 -13.60 2.86 -6.44
CA ALA A 71 -13.93 1.46 -6.65
C ALA A 71 -14.25 1.18 -8.13
N TYR A 72 -15.10 2.01 -8.75
CA TYR A 72 -15.45 1.91 -10.17
C TYR A 72 -14.21 2.03 -11.06
N PHE A 73 -13.36 3.03 -10.82
CA PHE A 73 -12.11 3.22 -11.53
C PHE A 73 -11.17 2.01 -11.37
N THR A 74 -10.99 1.53 -10.14
CA THR A 74 -10.09 0.40 -9.83
C THR A 74 -10.59 -0.89 -10.49
N LEU A 75 -11.88 -1.18 -10.41
CA LEU A 75 -12.49 -2.36 -11.02
C LEU A 75 -12.42 -2.34 -12.55
N GLY A 76 -12.44 -1.17 -13.18
CA GLY A 76 -12.23 -1.06 -14.63
C GLY A 76 -10.75 -1.17 -15.02
N THR A 77 -9.87 -0.47 -14.31
CA THR A 77 -8.46 -0.33 -14.69
C THR A 77 -7.59 -1.51 -14.31
N VAL A 78 -7.78 -2.11 -13.14
CA VAL A 78 -6.93 -3.20 -12.66
C VAL A 78 -7.05 -4.46 -13.54
N PRO A 79 -8.25 -4.99 -13.85
CA PRO A 79 -8.35 -6.15 -14.73
C PRO A 79 -7.82 -5.87 -16.14
N LEU A 80 -8.07 -4.66 -16.67
CA LEU A 80 -7.59 -4.28 -18.00
C LEU A 80 -6.07 -4.20 -18.05
N THR A 81 -5.44 -3.56 -17.07
CA THR A 81 -3.97 -3.46 -16.98
C THR A 81 -3.32 -4.84 -16.80
N ILE A 82 -3.92 -5.71 -15.99
CA ILE A 82 -3.47 -7.12 -15.86
C ILE A 82 -3.62 -7.86 -17.18
N ALA A 83 -4.78 -7.77 -17.85
CA ALA A 83 -5.03 -8.46 -19.11
C ALA A 83 -4.04 -8.02 -20.20
N ILE A 84 -3.82 -6.71 -20.34
CA ILE A 84 -2.83 -6.17 -21.28
C ILE A 84 -1.42 -6.64 -20.92
N GLY A 85 -1.04 -6.56 -19.64
CA GLY A 85 0.26 -7.02 -19.15
C GLY A 85 0.50 -8.51 -19.44
N LEU A 86 -0.51 -9.35 -19.27
CA LEU A 86 -0.44 -10.78 -19.60
C LEU A 86 -0.36 -11.04 -21.10
N ILE A 87 -1.14 -10.33 -21.92
CA ILE A 87 -1.06 -10.43 -23.39
C ILE A 87 0.35 -10.07 -23.85
N LEU A 88 0.90 -8.95 -23.37
CA LEU A 88 2.27 -8.54 -23.69
C LEU A 88 3.30 -9.57 -23.21
N ALA A 89 3.15 -10.10 -21.99
CA ALA A 89 4.04 -11.13 -21.46
C ALA A 89 4.01 -12.41 -22.32
N VAL A 90 2.83 -12.86 -22.77
CA VAL A 90 2.68 -14.02 -23.66
C VAL A 90 3.32 -13.75 -25.01
N ILE A 91 3.10 -12.58 -25.61
CA ILE A 91 3.71 -12.18 -26.89
C ILE A 91 5.25 -12.21 -26.77
N VAL A 92 5.82 -11.58 -25.74
CA VAL A 92 7.27 -11.57 -25.51
C VAL A 92 7.84 -12.96 -25.25
N ASN A 93 7.11 -13.80 -24.50
CA ASN A 93 7.53 -15.16 -24.20
C ASN A 93 7.42 -16.10 -25.41
N ALA A 94 6.43 -15.91 -26.28
CA ALA A 94 6.24 -16.66 -27.52
C ALA A 94 7.33 -16.29 -28.54
N LYS A 95 8.50 -16.95 -28.45
CA LYS A 95 9.67 -16.90 -29.37
C LYS A 95 9.62 -15.77 -30.43
N ILE A 96 9.69 -14.52 -30.00
CA ILE A 96 9.80 -13.40 -30.95
C ILE A 96 11.18 -13.47 -31.59
N LYS A 97 11.23 -13.35 -32.92
CA LYS A 97 12.44 -13.39 -33.75
C LYS A 97 13.50 -12.30 -33.39
N PHE A 98 13.16 -11.36 -32.50
CA PHE A 98 14.00 -10.22 -32.06
C PHE A 98 14.20 -10.15 -30.52
N ARG A 99 14.26 -11.29 -29.83
CA ARG A 99 14.41 -11.40 -28.35
C ARG A 99 15.55 -10.57 -27.74
N THR A 100 16.62 -10.28 -28.47
CA THR A 100 17.79 -9.55 -27.95
C THR A 100 17.55 -8.04 -27.81
N PHE A 101 16.72 -7.44 -28.67
CA PHE A 101 16.49 -5.98 -28.64
C PHE A 101 15.56 -5.58 -27.48
N PHE A 102 14.56 -6.41 -27.16
CA PHE A 102 13.61 -6.17 -26.07
C PHE A 102 14.13 -6.50 -24.66
N ARG A 103 15.29 -7.15 -24.53
CA ARG A 103 15.87 -7.55 -23.24
C ARG A 103 16.94 -6.58 -22.72
N VAL A 104 17.39 -5.65 -23.57
CA VAL A 104 18.48 -4.71 -23.29
C VAL A 104 17.95 -3.30 -23.00
N ALA A 105 16.67 -3.03 -23.22
CA ALA A 105 15.99 -1.78 -22.90
C ALA A 105 15.14 -1.91 -21.64
#